data_AF-A0A7K7PPG6-F1
#
_entry.id   AF-A0A7K7PPG6-F1
#
_cell.length_a   1.000
_cell.length_b   1.000
_cell.length_c   1.000
_cell.angle_alpha   90.00
_cell.angle_beta   90.00
_cell.angle_gamma   90.00
#
_symmetry.space_group_name_H-M   'P 1'
#
loop_
_entity.id
_entity.type
_entity.pdbx_description
1 polymer ?
#
loop_
_entity_poly.entity_id
_entity_poly.type
_entity_poly.pdbx_seq_one_letter_code
_entity_poly.pdbx_strand_id
1 'polypeptide(L)'
;MNFLMALIINGPIKSFCYRRLQYLSNKFQMHVLLNEMKELAAQKKVPHRDFYNIRKVDTHIHASSCMNQKHLLRFIKRAMKKHLDEIVHVEKGKEQTLKEVFETMNLTAYDLSVDTLDVHADRNTFHRFDKFNAKYNPIGESILREIFIKTDNRVSGKYFAHIIKEVMADLEESKYQNAELRLSIYGRSRDEWDKLARWAVSHRVHSNNVRWLVQVPRLFDIYRTKKQLANFQEMLENIFLPLFEATIHPAQHPELHLFLEHVDGFDSVDDESKPEHHIFNLDSPLPGNWVEEDNPPYSYYLYYMYANMTVLNHLRRKRGFHTFVLRPHCGEAGPIHHLVSGFMVSENISHGLLLRKAPVLQYLYYLAQIGIAMSPLSNNSLFLSYHRNPLPEYLSRGLMVSLSTDDPLQFHFTKEPLMEEYSIATQVWKLSSCDMCELARNSVLMSGFSHKV
;
A
#
# COMPACT_ATOMS: atom_id res chain seq x y z
N MET A 1 -22.80 6.19 8.18
CA MET A 1 -22.75 5.86 6.74
C MET A 1 -23.99 6.34 5.97
N ASN A 2 -25.20 5.89 6.31
CA ASN A 2 -26.43 6.20 5.55
C ASN A 2 -26.69 7.70 5.31
N PHE A 3 -26.41 8.54 6.32
CA PHE A 3 -26.54 9.98 6.17
C PHE A 3 -25.62 10.56 5.09
N LEU A 4 -24.33 10.21 5.10
CA LEU A 4 -23.39 10.65 4.06
C LEU A 4 -23.78 10.11 2.68
N MET A 5 -24.21 8.85 2.60
CA MET A 5 -24.71 8.27 1.35
C MET A 5 -25.90 9.07 0.80
N ALA A 6 -26.84 9.47 1.65
CA ALA A 6 -27.98 10.31 1.27
C ALA A 6 -27.54 11.70 0.77
N LEU A 7 -26.51 12.31 1.38
CA LEU A 7 -25.97 13.59 0.91
C LEU A 7 -25.30 13.49 -0.47
N ILE A 8 -24.64 12.37 -0.78
CA ILE A 8 -23.93 12.17 -2.05
C ILE A 8 -24.91 12.06 -3.23
N ILE A 9 -26.08 11.47 -2.99
CA ILE A 9 -27.13 11.34 -4.02
C ILE A 9 -28.06 12.56 -4.06
N ASN A 10 -27.97 13.49 -3.11
CA ASN A 10 -28.79 14.69 -3.07
C ASN A 10 -28.43 15.64 -4.23
N GLY A 11 -29.39 15.87 -5.14
CA GLY A 11 -29.19 16.65 -6.37
C GLY A 11 -28.70 18.10 -6.15
N PRO A 12 -29.36 18.90 -5.28
CA PRO A 12 -28.90 20.24 -4.93
C PRO A 12 -27.47 20.27 -4.37
N ILE A 13 -27.13 19.39 -3.43
CA ILE A 13 -25.79 19.33 -2.83
C ILE A 13 -24.74 18.92 -3.87
N LYS A 14 -25.03 17.90 -4.69
CA LYS A 14 -24.15 17.48 -5.80
C LYS A 14 -23.86 18.64 -6.75
N SER A 15 -24.89 19.40 -7.12
CA SER A 15 -24.74 20.56 -8.00
C SER A 15 -23.91 21.67 -7.36
N PHE A 16 -24.13 21.95 -6.07
CA PHE A 16 -23.36 22.91 -5.30
C PHE A 16 -21.88 22.52 -5.23
N CYS A 17 -21.58 21.30 -4.77
CA CYS A 17 -20.21 20.80 -4.65
C CYS A 17 -19.50 20.79 -6.00
N TYR A 18 -20.18 20.36 -7.07
CA TYR A 18 -19.61 20.43 -8.42
C TYR A 18 -19.23 21.86 -8.82
N ARG A 19 -20.12 22.85 -8.63
CA ARG A 19 -19.81 24.27 -8.91
C ARG A 19 -18.64 24.77 -8.07
N ARG A 20 -18.55 24.38 -6.81
CA ARG A 20 -17.42 24.74 -5.92
C ARG A 20 -16.11 24.13 -6.40
N LEU A 21 -16.09 22.88 -6.81
CA LEU A 21 -14.91 22.20 -7.35
C LEU A 21 -14.44 22.83 -8.67
N GLN A 22 -15.38 23.19 -9.57
CA GLN A 22 -15.04 23.94 -10.79
C GLN A 22 -14.48 25.33 -10.47
N TYR A 23 -15.06 26.02 -9.48
CA TYR A 23 -14.54 27.30 -9.00
C TYR A 23 -13.10 27.18 -8.48
N LEU A 24 -12.77 26.12 -7.73
CA LEU A 24 -11.41 25.87 -7.24
C LEU A 24 -10.43 25.67 -8.40
N SER A 25 -10.76 24.82 -9.38
CA SER A 25 -9.93 24.61 -10.58
C SER A 25 -9.70 25.92 -11.35
N ASN A 26 -10.76 26.70 -11.60
CA ASN A 26 -10.65 27.97 -12.32
C ASN A 26 -9.83 29.01 -11.54
N LYS A 27 -9.97 29.05 -10.22
CA LYS A 27 -9.18 29.92 -9.35
C LYS A 27 -7.70 29.56 -9.40
N PHE A 28 -7.36 28.28 -9.38
CA PHE A 28 -5.97 27.83 -9.53
C PHE A 28 -5.40 28.18 -10.90
N GLN A 29 -6.16 27.95 -11.98
CA GLN A 29 -5.72 28.35 -13.33
C GLN A 29 -5.46 29.86 -13.43
N MET A 30 -6.34 30.70 -12.86
CA MET A 30 -6.12 32.13 -12.79
C MET A 30 -4.88 32.49 -11.98
N HIS A 31 -4.64 31.79 -10.87
CA HIS A 31 -3.44 31.97 -10.04
C HIS A 31 -2.17 31.66 -10.83
N VAL A 32 -2.12 30.54 -11.54
CA VAL A 32 -0.97 30.16 -12.39
C VAL A 32 -0.68 31.26 -13.41
N LEU A 33 -1.70 31.73 -14.16
CA LEU A 33 -1.56 32.80 -15.15
C LEU A 33 -0.98 34.10 -14.58
N LEU A 34 -1.29 34.43 -13.31
CA LEU A 34 -0.88 35.67 -12.66
C LEU A 34 0.43 35.55 -11.88
N ASN A 35 0.79 34.35 -11.40
CA ASN A 35 1.79 34.19 -10.35
C ASN A 35 2.85 33.12 -10.61
N GLU A 36 2.77 32.30 -11.66
CA GLU A 36 3.75 31.23 -11.94
C GLU A 36 5.19 31.78 -11.97
N MET A 37 5.42 32.91 -12.65
CA MET A 37 6.74 33.55 -12.69
C MET A 37 7.23 34.03 -11.32
N LYS A 38 6.31 34.41 -10.43
CA LYS A 38 6.66 34.81 -9.05
C LYS A 38 7.02 33.58 -8.21
N GLU A 39 6.31 32.47 -8.37
CA GLU A 39 6.62 31.20 -7.69
C GLU A 39 7.99 30.68 -8.13
N LEU A 40 8.27 30.71 -9.43
CA LEU A 40 9.58 30.34 -9.97
C LEU A 40 10.70 31.24 -9.43
N ALA A 41 10.47 32.56 -9.36
CA ALA A 41 11.42 33.49 -8.78
C ALA A 41 11.62 33.25 -7.27
N ALA A 42 10.57 32.87 -6.54
CA ALA A 42 10.65 32.55 -5.12
C ALA A 42 11.47 31.26 -4.88
N GLN A 43 11.29 30.23 -5.70
CA GLN A 43 12.09 29.00 -5.62
C GLN A 43 13.58 29.26 -5.82
N LYS A 44 13.93 30.05 -6.83
CA LYS A 44 15.32 30.43 -7.11
C LYS A 44 15.99 31.20 -5.98
N LYS A 45 15.22 31.83 -5.09
CA LYS A 45 15.74 32.52 -3.89
C LYS A 45 16.08 31.56 -2.74
N VAL A 46 15.67 30.29 -2.81
CA VAL A 46 16.00 29.29 -1.80
C VAL A 46 17.25 28.53 -2.25
N PRO A 47 18.45 28.90 -1.76
CA PRO A 47 19.68 28.24 -2.20
C PRO A 47 19.69 26.77 -1.78
N HIS A 48 20.31 25.92 -2.61
CA HIS A 48 20.50 24.48 -2.37
C HIS A 48 19.23 23.63 -2.26
N ARG A 49 18.04 24.19 -2.52
CA ARG A 49 16.76 23.47 -2.56
C ARG A 49 16.21 23.47 -3.97
N ASP A 50 16.17 22.27 -4.54
CA ASP A 50 15.48 21.94 -5.78
C ASP A 50 14.73 20.63 -5.58
N PHE A 51 14.10 20.14 -6.63
CA PHE A 51 13.32 18.91 -6.60
C PHE A 51 14.11 17.67 -6.13
N TYR A 52 15.42 17.60 -6.37
CA TYR A 52 16.26 16.48 -5.96
C TYR A 52 16.65 16.57 -4.48
N ASN A 53 16.71 17.78 -3.92
CA ASN A 53 17.17 18.04 -2.55
C ASN A 53 16.05 18.24 -1.53
N ILE A 54 14.80 17.95 -1.90
CA ILE A 54 13.65 17.94 -1.00
C ILE A 54 13.26 16.51 -0.64
N ARG A 55 12.81 16.32 0.61
CA ARG A 55 12.34 15.01 1.06
C ARG A 55 11.04 14.64 0.37
N LYS A 56 10.95 13.38 -0.05
CA LYS A 56 9.78 12.77 -0.69
C LYS A 56 9.54 11.42 -0.03
N VAL A 57 8.28 11.10 0.23
CA VAL A 57 7.91 9.80 0.79
C VAL A 57 7.09 9.06 -0.25
N ASP A 58 7.47 7.82 -0.55
CA ASP A 58 6.58 6.90 -1.21
C ASP A 58 5.52 6.42 -0.20
N THR A 59 4.36 7.06 -0.24
CA THR A 59 3.26 6.83 0.71
C THR A 59 2.44 5.57 0.39
N HIS A 60 2.65 4.98 -0.80
CA HIS A 60 1.95 3.77 -1.19
C HIS A 60 2.84 2.81 -1.96
N ILE A 61 3.38 1.80 -1.26
CA ILE A 61 4.25 0.78 -1.84
C ILE A 61 4.11 -0.56 -1.10
N HIS A 62 3.98 -1.66 -1.85
CA HIS A 62 3.91 -3.01 -1.33
C HIS A 62 5.32 -3.61 -1.17
N ALA A 63 5.64 -4.15 0.01
CA ALA A 63 6.99 -4.65 0.29
C ALA A 63 7.39 -5.81 -0.63
N SER A 64 6.45 -6.67 -1.01
CA SER A 64 6.69 -7.81 -1.90
C SER A 64 7.10 -7.41 -3.33
N SER A 65 6.84 -6.17 -3.72
CA SER A 65 7.03 -5.66 -5.08
C SER A 65 7.82 -4.35 -5.09
N CYS A 66 8.48 -4.00 -3.98
CA CYS A 66 9.19 -2.73 -3.84
C CYS A 66 10.49 -2.61 -4.66
N MET A 67 10.93 -3.69 -5.32
CA MET A 67 12.09 -3.72 -6.20
C MET A 67 11.67 -3.87 -7.65
N ASN A 68 12.45 -3.34 -8.59
CA ASN A 68 12.18 -3.60 -10.01
C ASN A 68 12.57 -5.02 -10.44
N GLN A 69 12.05 -5.45 -11.59
CA GLN A 69 12.29 -6.78 -12.18
C GLN A 69 13.78 -7.11 -12.40
N LYS A 70 14.60 -6.11 -12.77
CA LYS A 70 16.04 -6.29 -13.01
C LYS A 70 16.77 -6.60 -11.70
N HIS A 71 16.38 -5.95 -10.61
CA HIS A 71 16.92 -6.19 -9.27
C HIS A 71 16.57 -7.58 -8.79
N LEU A 72 15.29 -7.97 -8.84
CA LEU A 72 14.87 -9.33 -8.46
C LEU A 72 15.60 -10.40 -9.27
N LEU A 73 15.68 -10.24 -10.60
CA LEU A 73 16.41 -11.16 -11.47
C LEU A 73 17.87 -11.30 -11.06
N ARG A 74 18.57 -10.18 -10.86
CA ARG A 74 19.97 -10.16 -10.43
C ARG A 74 20.14 -10.85 -9.09
N PHE A 75 19.20 -10.66 -8.18
CA PHE A 75 19.19 -11.30 -6.87
C PHE A 75 19.07 -12.83 -7.01
N ILE A 76 18.08 -13.31 -7.76
CA ILE A 76 17.85 -14.74 -7.99
C ILE A 76 19.09 -15.37 -8.63
N LYS A 77 19.65 -14.76 -9.70
CA LYS A 77 20.87 -15.26 -10.34
C LYS A 77 22.07 -15.33 -9.39
N ARG A 78 22.19 -14.37 -8.47
CA ARG A 78 23.26 -14.36 -7.46
C ARG A 78 23.04 -15.45 -6.41
N ALA A 79 21.80 -15.67 -5.97
CA ALA A 79 21.45 -16.74 -5.05
C ALA A 79 21.73 -18.12 -5.66
N MET A 80 21.34 -18.35 -6.92
CA MET A 80 21.65 -19.57 -7.68
C MET A 80 23.15 -19.82 -7.88
N LYS A 81 24.02 -18.81 -7.72
CA LYS A 81 25.47 -19.01 -7.82
C LYS A 81 26.13 -19.30 -6.47
N LYS A 82 25.52 -18.86 -5.37
CA LYS A 82 26.14 -18.88 -4.03
C LYS A 82 25.49 -19.86 -3.05
N HIS A 83 24.23 -20.22 -3.27
CA HIS A 83 23.40 -20.93 -2.29
C HIS A 83 22.65 -22.11 -2.94
N LEU A 84 23.30 -22.85 -3.85
CA LEU A 84 22.69 -23.97 -4.58
C LEU A 84 22.22 -25.10 -3.66
N ASP A 85 23.03 -25.42 -2.65
CA ASP A 85 22.79 -26.55 -1.76
C ASP A 85 21.93 -26.18 -0.53
N GLU A 86 21.46 -24.92 -0.45
CA GLU A 86 20.58 -24.49 0.63
C GLU A 86 19.19 -25.11 0.44
N ILE A 87 18.64 -25.67 1.52
CA ILE A 87 17.30 -26.27 1.53
C ILE A 87 16.27 -25.16 1.61
N VAL A 88 15.47 -24.99 0.55
CA VAL A 88 14.59 -23.82 0.37
C VAL A 88 13.11 -24.17 0.30
N HIS A 89 12.77 -25.42 0.01
CA HIS A 89 11.39 -25.84 -0.14
C HIS A 89 11.20 -27.27 0.38
N VAL A 90 9.97 -27.62 0.75
CA VAL A 90 9.61 -28.97 1.16
C VAL A 90 8.35 -29.37 0.41
N GLU A 91 8.47 -30.36 -0.47
CA GLU A 91 7.34 -30.86 -1.24
C GLU A 91 7.06 -32.32 -0.82
N LYS A 92 5.83 -32.61 -0.35
CA LYS A 92 5.39 -33.95 0.08
C LYS A 92 6.33 -34.63 1.10
N GLY A 93 6.94 -33.83 1.98
CA GLY A 93 7.89 -34.30 3.00
C GLY A 93 9.32 -34.51 2.50
N LYS A 94 9.61 -34.27 1.21
CA LYS A 94 10.97 -34.26 0.68
C LYS A 94 11.51 -32.84 0.70
N GLU A 95 12.66 -32.66 1.34
CA GLU A 95 13.40 -31.40 1.31
C GLU A 95 14.04 -31.22 -0.07
N GLN A 96 13.90 -30.02 -0.64
CA GLN A 96 14.48 -29.63 -1.92
C GLN A 96 15.48 -28.51 -1.72
N THR A 97 16.65 -28.67 -2.33
CA THR A 97 17.66 -27.62 -2.42
C THR A 97 17.26 -26.57 -3.47
N LEU A 98 17.86 -25.38 -3.41
CA LEU A 98 17.63 -24.36 -4.44
C LEU A 98 17.97 -24.90 -5.83
N LYS A 99 19.04 -25.68 -5.94
CA LYS A 99 19.39 -26.37 -7.18
C LYS A 99 18.27 -27.29 -7.68
N GLU A 100 17.76 -28.17 -6.83
CA GLU A 100 16.69 -29.11 -7.20
C GLU A 100 15.39 -28.41 -7.61
N VAL A 101 15.05 -27.28 -6.98
CA VAL A 101 13.88 -26.48 -7.37
C VAL A 101 14.03 -25.96 -8.81
N PHE A 102 15.18 -25.40 -9.16
CA PHE A 102 15.44 -24.91 -10.52
C PHE A 102 15.56 -26.03 -11.57
N GLU A 103 16.14 -27.18 -11.18
CA GLU A 103 16.18 -28.37 -12.03
C GLU A 103 14.78 -28.92 -12.32
N THR A 104 13.88 -28.92 -11.33
CA THR A 104 12.48 -29.36 -11.49
C THR A 104 11.71 -28.45 -12.45
N MET A 105 12.01 -27.16 -12.45
CA MET A 105 11.43 -26.19 -13.38
C MET A 105 12.10 -26.22 -14.77
N ASN A 106 13.14 -27.05 -14.97
CA ASN A 106 13.95 -27.11 -16.18
C ASN A 106 14.53 -25.74 -16.60
N LEU A 107 15.01 -24.96 -15.62
CA LEU A 107 15.53 -23.60 -15.82
C LEU A 107 16.95 -23.46 -15.30
N THR A 108 17.84 -22.91 -16.11
CA THR A 108 19.19 -22.53 -15.66
C THR A 108 19.28 -21.03 -15.36
N ALA A 109 20.31 -20.64 -14.60
CA ALA A 109 20.58 -19.21 -14.34
C ALA A 109 20.87 -18.41 -15.63
N TYR A 110 21.26 -19.08 -16.72
CA TYR A 110 21.48 -18.45 -18.02
C TYR A 110 20.15 -18.14 -18.73
N ASP A 111 19.16 -19.03 -18.61
CA ASP A 111 17.85 -18.92 -19.26
C ASP A 111 16.94 -17.88 -18.60
N LEU A 112 17.23 -17.52 -17.34
CA LEU A 112 16.50 -16.47 -16.65
C LEU A 112 16.79 -15.10 -17.28
N SER A 113 15.75 -14.44 -17.76
CA SER A 113 15.76 -13.08 -18.28
C SER A 113 14.68 -12.26 -17.58
N VAL A 114 14.62 -10.97 -17.87
CA VAL A 114 13.56 -10.12 -17.34
C VAL A 114 12.21 -10.57 -17.88
N ASP A 115 12.14 -10.93 -19.16
CA ASP A 115 10.92 -11.38 -19.81
C ASP A 115 10.47 -12.75 -19.29
N THR A 116 11.38 -13.67 -19.00
CA THR A 116 11.00 -15.00 -18.48
C THR A 116 10.53 -14.96 -17.04
N LEU A 117 10.86 -13.92 -16.26
CA LEU A 117 10.25 -13.72 -14.94
C LEU A 117 8.74 -13.45 -15.03
N ASP A 118 8.26 -12.88 -16.14
CA ASP A 118 6.85 -12.57 -16.40
C ASP A 118 6.13 -11.85 -15.24
N VAL A 119 6.86 -10.98 -14.53
CA VAL A 119 6.35 -10.24 -13.36
C VAL A 119 5.82 -8.85 -13.70
N HIS A 120 6.05 -8.34 -14.92
CA HIS A 120 5.59 -7.03 -15.34
C HIS A 120 4.12 -7.05 -15.77
N ALA A 121 3.37 -5.99 -15.45
CA ALA A 121 2.02 -5.81 -15.94
C ALA A 121 2.03 -5.49 -17.45
N ASP A 122 1.08 -6.03 -18.20
CA ASP A 122 1.01 -5.89 -19.65
C ASP A 122 -0.38 -5.40 -20.09
N ARG A 123 -0.62 -5.31 -21.41
CA ARG A 123 -1.94 -4.92 -21.92
C ARG A 123 -3.06 -5.87 -21.49
N ASN A 124 -2.74 -7.10 -21.08
CA ASN A 124 -3.70 -8.12 -20.69
C ASN A 124 -4.10 -8.02 -19.21
N THR A 125 -3.42 -7.22 -18.39
CA THR A 125 -3.79 -6.97 -16.98
C THR A 125 -4.89 -5.94 -16.81
N PHE A 126 -5.19 -5.14 -17.85
CA PHE A 126 -6.21 -4.11 -17.79
C PHE A 126 -7.60 -4.72 -17.50
N HIS A 127 -8.23 -4.31 -16.40
CA HIS A 127 -9.46 -4.87 -15.84
C HIS A 127 -9.40 -6.37 -15.48
N ARG A 128 -8.19 -6.94 -15.35
CA ARG A 128 -7.96 -8.36 -15.05
C ARG A 128 -7.08 -8.51 -13.81
N PHE A 129 -7.69 -8.21 -12.65
CA PHE A 129 -7.01 -8.28 -11.35
C PHE A 129 -6.53 -9.70 -11.01
N ASP A 130 -7.21 -10.73 -11.53
CA ASP A 130 -6.78 -12.12 -11.45
C ASP A 130 -5.42 -12.35 -12.15
N LYS A 131 -5.23 -11.78 -13.34
CA LYS A 131 -3.96 -11.83 -14.05
C LYS A 131 -2.89 -11.01 -13.35
N PHE A 132 -3.25 -9.85 -12.78
CA PHE A 132 -2.33 -9.06 -11.96
C PHE A 132 -1.85 -9.84 -10.73
N ASN A 133 -2.75 -10.51 -10.00
CA ASN A 133 -2.37 -11.35 -8.87
C ASN A 133 -1.38 -12.46 -9.24
N ALA A 134 -1.49 -13.00 -10.46
CA ALA A 134 -0.55 -13.98 -10.98
C ALA A 134 0.86 -13.40 -11.22
N LYS A 135 0.99 -12.09 -11.49
CA LYS A 135 2.28 -11.41 -11.71
C LYS A 135 3.15 -11.31 -10.47
N TYR A 136 2.62 -11.62 -9.28
CA TYR A 136 3.44 -11.80 -8.08
C TYR A 136 4.21 -13.13 -8.07
N ASN A 137 3.89 -14.07 -8.95
CA ASN A 137 4.56 -15.37 -9.06
C ASN A 137 5.63 -15.29 -10.17
N PRO A 138 6.94 -15.23 -9.82
CA PRO A 138 7.98 -15.22 -10.83
C PRO A 138 7.91 -16.48 -11.71
N ILE A 139 7.97 -16.31 -13.02
CA ILE A 139 7.88 -17.37 -14.04
C ILE A 139 6.51 -18.08 -13.99
N GLY A 140 5.50 -17.48 -13.35
CA GLY A 140 4.22 -18.11 -13.09
C GLY A 140 4.22 -19.13 -11.94
N GLU A 141 5.38 -19.36 -11.31
CA GLU A 141 5.55 -20.39 -10.29
C GLU A 141 5.44 -19.82 -8.87
N SER A 142 4.48 -20.36 -8.11
CA SER A 142 4.24 -19.92 -6.72
C SER A 142 5.42 -20.24 -5.79
N ILE A 143 6.20 -21.27 -6.10
CA ILE A 143 7.37 -21.70 -5.31
C ILE A 143 8.44 -20.60 -5.28
N LEU A 144 8.73 -19.94 -6.40
CA LEU A 144 9.74 -18.87 -6.43
C LEU A 144 9.30 -17.64 -5.63
N ARG A 145 8.00 -17.33 -5.64
CA ARG A 145 7.43 -16.29 -4.78
C ARG A 145 7.57 -16.67 -3.31
N GLU A 146 7.28 -17.91 -2.95
CA GLU A 146 7.44 -18.41 -1.59
C GLU A 146 8.90 -18.28 -1.12
N ILE A 147 9.86 -18.69 -1.94
CA ILE A 147 11.29 -18.67 -1.56
C ILE A 147 11.83 -17.24 -1.45
N PHE A 148 11.57 -16.37 -2.44
CA PHE A 148 12.24 -15.08 -2.57
C PHE A 148 11.44 -13.88 -2.04
N ILE A 149 10.12 -13.99 -1.93
CA ILE A 149 9.21 -12.84 -1.71
C ILE A 149 8.19 -13.12 -0.58
N LYS A 150 8.50 -14.06 0.33
CA LYS A 150 7.74 -14.27 1.57
C LYS A 150 8.62 -14.14 2.80
N THR A 151 8.01 -13.66 3.88
CA THR A 151 8.61 -13.52 5.21
C THR A 151 8.63 -14.84 5.97
N ASP A 152 7.60 -15.68 5.78
CA ASP A 152 7.46 -17.01 6.38
C ASP A 152 7.60 -18.09 5.30
N ASN A 153 8.70 -18.83 5.33
CA ASN A 153 9.03 -19.95 4.43
C ASN A 153 10.12 -20.84 5.07
N ARG A 154 10.57 -21.90 4.38
CA ARG A 154 11.55 -22.86 4.91
C ARG A 154 12.87 -22.23 5.38
N VAL A 155 13.34 -21.18 4.70
CA VAL A 155 14.56 -20.40 5.05
C VAL A 155 14.25 -19.19 5.93
N SER A 156 13.08 -19.17 6.58
CA SER A 156 12.64 -18.10 7.48
C SER A 156 12.70 -16.71 6.84
N GLY A 157 12.39 -16.60 5.54
CA GLY A 157 12.34 -15.32 4.82
C GLY A 157 13.70 -14.65 4.59
N LYS A 158 14.82 -15.39 4.73
CA LYS A 158 16.20 -14.91 4.56
C LYS A 158 16.42 -14.12 3.27
N TYR A 159 15.93 -14.65 2.14
CA TYR A 159 16.12 -14.00 0.84
C TYR A 159 15.32 -12.71 0.73
N PHE A 160 14.06 -12.73 1.13
CA PHE A 160 13.23 -11.53 1.10
C PHE A 160 13.80 -10.43 2.00
N ALA A 161 14.24 -10.77 3.21
CA ALA A 161 14.93 -9.82 4.10
C ALA A 161 16.17 -9.20 3.45
N HIS A 162 16.95 -9.97 2.68
CA HIS A 162 18.12 -9.45 1.99
C HIS A 162 17.74 -8.50 0.85
N ILE A 163 16.71 -8.83 0.07
CA ILE A 163 16.19 -7.94 -0.98
C ILE A 163 15.73 -6.61 -0.37
N ILE A 164 14.92 -6.66 0.70
CA ILE A 164 14.47 -5.44 1.39
C ILE A 164 15.66 -4.62 1.91
N LYS A 165 16.70 -5.25 2.44
CA LYS A 165 17.91 -4.53 2.89
C LYS A 165 18.67 -3.87 1.74
N GLU A 166 18.69 -4.46 0.54
CA GLU A 166 19.26 -3.80 -0.64
C GLU A 166 18.42 -2.57 -1.05
N VAL A 167 17.09 -2.68 -0.99
CA VAL A 167 16.19 -1.53 -1.24
C VAL A 167 16.37 -0.44 -0.19
N MET A 168 16.49 -0.79 1.09
CA MET A 168 16.79 0.14 2.18
C MET A 168 18.13 0.87 1.97
N ALA A 169 19.16 0.13 1.56
CA ALA A 169 20.47 0.72 1.27
C ALA A 169 20.41 1.72 0.11
N ASP A 170 19.67 1.40 -0.96
CA ASP A 170 19.45 2.32 -2.08
C ASP A 170 18.68 3.59 -1.63
N LEU A 171 17.68 3.46 -0.74
CA LEU A 171 16.95 4.61 -0.18
C LEU A 171 17.82 5.49 0.73
N GLU A 172 18.69 4.89 1.53
CA GLU A 172 19.66 5.60 2.38
C GLU A 172 20.70 6.35 1.54
N GLU A 173 21.19 5.75 0.45
CA GLU A 173 22.10 6.37 -0.51
C GLU A 173 21.45 7.57 -1.20
N SER A 174 20.20 7.45 -1.66
CA SER A 174 19.47 8.54 -2.31
C SER A 174 19.12 9.71 -1.37
N LYS A 175 19.38 9.59 -0.07
CA LYS A 175 19.22 10.55 1.04
C LYS A 175 17.82 11.17 1.20
N TYR A 176 17.19 11.68 0.14
CA TYR A 176 15.96 12.44 0.18
C TYR A 176 14.70 11.62 -0.10
N GLN A 177 14.85 10.32 -0.34
CA GLN A 177 13.74 9.40 -0.58
C GLN A 177 13.48 8.55 0.68
N ASN A 178 12.21 8.43 1.01
CA ASN A 178 11.68 7.65 2.12
C ASN A 178 10.53 6.78 1.59
N ALA A 179 10.19 5.70 2.29
CA ALA A 179 9.12 4.79 1.86
C ALA A 179 8.30 4.24 3.03
N GLU A 180 7.01 4.05 2.79
CA GLU A 180 6.06 3.40 3.70
C GLU A 180 5.65 2.03 3.13
N LEU A 181 6.49 1.02 3.38
CA LEU A 181 6.34 -0.32 2.84
C LEU A 181 5.21 -1.09 3.54
N ARG A 182 4.42 -1.84 2.77
CA ARG A 182 3.33 -2.67 3.31
C ARG A 182 3.70 -4.14 3.44
N LEU A 183 3.52 -4.70 4.64
CA LEU A 183 3.68 -6.12 4.96
C LEU A 183 2.33 -6.74 5.29
N SER A 184 2.06 -7.95 4.80
CA SER A 184 0.78 -8.62 5.02
C SER A 184 0.69 -9.31 6.38
N ILE A 185 -0.43 -9.10 7.07
CA ILE A 185 -0.99 -10.01 8.08
C ILE A 185 -2.35 -10.44 7.55
N TYR A 186 -2.57 -11.74 7.42
CA TYR A 186 -3.78 -12.33 6.85
C TYR A 186 -4.86 -12.59 7.91
N GLY A 187 -4.48 -12.67 9.19
CA GLY A 187 -5.42 -12.93 10.27
C GLY A 187 -5.93 -14.39 10.29
N ARG A 188 -5.18 -15.33 9.71
CA ARG A 188 -5.55 -16.76 9.73
C ARG A 188 -5.13 -17.45 11.02
N SER A 189 -4.12 -16.91 11.69
CA SER A 189 -3.60 -17.44 12.93
C SER A 189 -2.97 -16.34 13.77
N ARG A 190 -3.00 -16.51 15.10
CA ARG A 190 -2.43 -15.56 16.07
C ARG A 190 -0.91 -15.45 15.97
N ASP A 191 -0.24 -16.52 15.53
CA ASP A 191 1.23 -16.60 15.42
C ASP A 191 1.81 -15.80 14.24
N GLU A 192 0.97 -15.27 13.34
CA GLU A 192 1.43 -14.48 12.19
C GLU A 192 2.23 -13.23 12.63
N TRP A 193 1.81 -12.58 13.71
CA TRP A 193 2.52 -11.42 14.27
C TRP A 193 3.88 -11.78 14.83
N ASP A 194 3.98 -12.87 15.60
CA ASP A 194 5.23 -13.32 16.19
C ASP A 194 6.22 -13.76 15.10
N LYS A 195 5.74 -14.46 14.07
CA LYS A 195 6.54 -14.83 12.89
C LYS A 195 7.08 -13.61 12.16
N LEU A 196 6.22 -12.63 11.89
CA LEU A 196 6.60 -11.42 11.18
C LEU A 196 7.61 -10.58 11.98
N ALA A 197 7.36 -10.40 13.29
CA ALA A 197 8.24 -9.68 14.18
C ALA A 197 9.60 -10.37 14.31
N ARG A 198 9.62 -11.70 14.48
CA ARG A 198 10.85 -12.49 14.50
C ARG A 198 11.62 -12.34 13.19
N TRP A 199 10.95 -12.40 12.05
CA TRP A 199 11.57 -12.18 10.74
C TRP A 199 12.28 -10.82 10.69
N ALA A 200 11.58 -9.74 11.06
CA ALA A 200 12.12 -8.39 11.02
C ALA A 200 13.31 -8.20 11.98
N VAL A 201 13.21 -8.68 13.22
CA VAL A 201 14.23 -8.52 14.25
C VAL A 201 15.46 -9.40 13.98
N SER A 202 15.26 -10.69 13.70
CA SER A 202 16.36 -11.64 13.46
C SER A 202 17.20 -11.27 12.23
N HIS A 203 16.56 -10.77 11.18
CA HIS A 203 17.25 -10.37 9.95
C HIS A 203 17.70 -8.90 9.94
N ARG A 204 17.38 -8.14 11.01
CA ARG A 204 17.65 -6.71 11.18
C ARG A 204 17.12 -5.87 10.01
N VAL A 205 15.84 -6.05 9.69
CA VAL A 205 15.18 -5.37 8.56
C VAL A 205 14.59 -4.05 9.05
N HIS A 206 15.46 -3.04 9.16
CA HIS A 206 15.14 -1.71 9.67
C HIS A 206 15.96 -0.64 8.94
N SER A 207 15.36 0.52 8.70
CA SER A 207 16.04 1.73 8.18
C SER A 207 15.33 2.98 8.68
N ASN A 208 16.08 4.07 8.89
CA ASN A 208 15.51 5.38 9.22
C ASN A 208 14.73 6.00 8.05
N ASN A 209 14.91 5.48 6.83
CA ASN A 209 14.20 5.93 5.63
C ASN A 209 12.93 5.12 5.34
N VAL A 210 12.64 4.08 6.14
CA VAL A 210 11.51 3.17 5.92
C VAL A 210 10.61 3.08 7.14
N ARG A 211 9.31 3.12 6.90
CA ARG A 211 8.27 2.78 7.88
C ARG A 211 7.40 1.66 7.35
N TRP A 212 6.73 0.95 8.26
CA TRP A 212 5.88 -0.19 7.91
C TRP A 212 4.40 0.14 8.08
N LEU A 213 3.59 -0.25 7.11
CA LEU A 213 2.15 -0.44 7.28
C LEU A 213 1.84 -1.93 7.24
N VAL A 214 0.88 -2.36 8.05
CA VAL A 214 0.38 -3.72 8.01
C VAL A 214 -0.86 -3.77 7.13
N GLN A 215 -0.75 -4.43 5.99
CA GLN A 215 -1.88 -4.64 5.10
C GLN A 215 -2.64 -5.92 5.46
N VAL A 216 -3.96 -5.81 5.54
CA VAL A 216 -4.88 -6.91 5.84
C VAL A 216 -5.72 -7.19 4.59
N PRO A 217 -5.44 -8.30 3.86
CA PRO A 217 -6.24 -8.70 2.72
C PRO A 217 -7.65 -9.12 3.13
N ARG A 218 -8.66 -8.64 2.41
CA ARG A 218 -10.08 -8.94 2.62
C ARG A 218 -10.47 -10.31 2.05
N LEU A 219 -9.87 -11.38 2.57
CA LEU A 219 -9.98 -12.75 2.05
C LEU A 219 -10.66 -13.74 3.01
N PHE A 220 -11.54 -13.23 3.90
CA PHE A 220 -12.23 -14.06 4.89
C PHE A 220 -13.01 -15.21 4.26
N ASP A 221 -13.71 -14.97 3.16
CA ASP A 221 -14.42 -15.98 2.36
C ASP A 221 -13.52 -17.16 2.01
N ILE A 222 -12.31 -16.91 1.50
CA ILE A 222 -11.35 -17.95 1.15
C ILE A 222 -10.95 -18.77 2.38
N TYR A 223 -10.71 -18.12 3.51
CA TYR A 223 -10.32 -18.79 4.75
C TYR A 223 -11.47 -19.58 5.36
N ARG A 224 -12.70 -19.07 5.21
CA ARG A 224 -13.92 -19.69 5.67
C ARG A 224 -14.24 -20.95 4.87
N THR A 225 -14.22 -20.88 3.54
CA THR A 225 -14.41 -22.05 2.66
C THR A 225 -13.35 -23.14 2.92
N LYS A 226 -12.10 -22.73 3.22
CA LYS A 226 -11.03 -23.66 3.61
C LYS A 226 -11.11 -24.15 5.06
N LYS A 227 -12.13 -23.74 5.81
CA LYS A 227 -12.36 -24.07 7.23
C LYS A 227 -11.16 -23.70 8.13
N GLN A 228 -10.42 -22.66 7.74
CA GLN A 228 -9.31 -22.12 8.55
C GLN A 228 -9.82 -21.19 9.64
N LEU A 229 -10.99 -20.58 9.45
CA LEU A 229 -11.64 -19.68 10.41
C LEU A 229 -13.11 -20.10 10.62
N ALA A 230 -13.58 -20.01 11.86
CA ALA A 230 -14.95 -20.32 12.26
C ALA A 230 -15.92 -19.17 11.99
N ASN A 231 -15.49 -17.93 12.21
CA ASN A 231 -16.27 -16.71 12.02
C ASN A 231 -15.33 -15.50 11.84
N PHE A 232 -15.90 -14.33 11.54
CA PHE A 232 -15.11 -13.12 11.34
C PHE A 232 -14.42 -12.62 12.62
N GLN A 233 -15.00 -12.90 13.79
CA GLN A 233 -14.40 -12.56 15.09
C GLN A 233 -13.02 -13.22 15.26
N GLU A 234 -12.85 -14.48 14.85
CA GLU A 234 -11.56 -15.17 14.91
C GLU A 234 -10.48 -14.46 14.08
N MET A 235 -10.84 -13.95 12.89
CA MET A 235 -9.94 -13.14 12.07
C MET A 235 -9.49 -11.88 12.80
N LEU A 236 -10.45 -11.15 13.41
CA LEU A 236 -10.15 -9.93 14.17
C LEU A 236 -9.28 -10.23 15.39
N GLU A 237 -9.52 -11.33 16.09
CA GLU A 237 -8.70 -11.76 17.22
C GLU A 237 -7.27 -12.06 16.78
N ASN A 238 -7.10 -12.79 15.67
CA ASN A 238 -5.78 -13.09 15.12
C ASN A 238 -5.00 -11.82 14.73
N ILE A 239 -5.70 -10.75 14.34
CA ILE A 239 -5.09 -9.47 13.98
C ILE A 239 -4.80 -8.60 15.22
N PHE A 240 -5.76 -8.43 16.12
CA PHE A 240 -5.67 -7.40 17.17
C PHE A 240 -5.25 -7.94 18.54
N LEU A 241 -5.59 -9.18 18.90
CA LEU A 241 -5.29 -9.69 20.24
C LEU A 241 -3.78 -9.77 20.52
N PRO A 242 -2.91 -10.26 19.60
CA PRO A 242 -1.46 -10.23 19.82
C PRO A 242 -0.91 -8.82 20.07
N LEU A 243 -1.52 -7.80 19.47
CA LEU A 243 -1.12 -6.41 19.67
C LEU A 243 -1.54 -5.88 21.04
N PHE A 244 -2.72 -6.27 21.53
CA PHE A 244 -3.13 -5.98 22.90
C PHE A 244 -2.19 -6.67 23.90
N GLU A 245 -1.90 -7.95 23.71
CA GLU A 245 -0.99 -8.72 24.56
C GLU A 245 0.41 -8.10 24.61
N ALA A 246 1.02 -7.79 23.46
CA ALA A 246 2.30 -7.09 23.39
C ALA A 246 2.25 -5.67 23.98
N THR A 247 1.10 -5.00 23.89
CA THR A 247 0.89 -3.70 24.51
C THR A 247 0.73 -3.80 26.03
N ILE A 248 0.18 -4.87 26.59
CA ILE A 248 -0.01 -5.06 28.05
C ILE A 248 1.26 -5.66 28.69
N HIS A 249 1.89 -6.61 28.02
CA HIS A 249 3.06 -7.35 28.50
C HIS A 249 4.20 -7.32 27.48
N PRO A 250 4.85 -6.17 27.22
CA PRO A 250 5.89 -6.04 26.19
C PRO A 250 7.09 -6.97 26.44
N ALA A 251 7.41 -7.28 27.70
CA ALA A 251 8.49 -8.20 28.05
C ALA A 251 8.20 -9.67 27.65
N GLN A 252 6.93 -10.05 27.49
CA GLN A 252 6.54 -11.38 27.01
C GLN A 252 6.57 -11.46 25.47
N HIS A 253 6.48 -10.32 24.79
CA HIS A 253 6.52 -10.20 23.33
C HIS A 253 7.60 -9.21 22.86
N PRO A 254 8.90 -9.44 23.20
CA PRO A 254 9.94 -8.45 22.98
C PRO A 254 10.19 -8.14 21.49
N GLU A 255 10.19 -9.17 20.63
CA GLU A 255 10.40 -9.00 19.19
C GLU A 255 9.23 -8.19 18.56
N LEU A 256 8.00 -8.54 18.93
CA LEU A 256 6.80 -7.83 18.46
C LEU A 256 6.78 -6.39 18.97
N HIS A 257 7.08 -6.16 20.24
CA HIS A 257 7.15 -4.80 20.79
C HIS A 257 8.16 -3.93 20.02
N LEU A 258 9.37 -4.44 19.74
CA LEU A 258 10.39 -3.74 18.95
C LEU A 258 9.95 -3.49 17.49
N PHE A 259 9.30 -4.48 16.88
CA PHE A 259 8.78 -4.32 15.52
C PHE A 259 7.71 -3.21 15.45
N LEU A 260 6.80 -3.16 16.42
CA LEU A 260 5.71 -2.18 16.46
C LEU A 260 6.16 -0.73 16.66
N GLU A 261 7.40 -0.47 17.09
CA GLU A 261 7.98 0.89 17.11
C GLU A 261 8.26 1.44 15.69
N HIS A 262 8.22 0.57 14.68
CA HIS A 262 8.45 0.91 13.28
C HIS A 262 7.19 0.76 12.41
N VAL A 263 6.08 0.36 13.02
CA VAL A 263 4.78 0.20 12.35
C VAL A 263 3.93 1.45 12.59
N ASP A 264 3.53 2.09 11.50
CA ASP A 264 2.78 3.34 11.52
C ASP A 264 1.28 3.14 11.42
N GLY A 265 0.83 2.06 10.79
CA GLY A 265 -0.59 1.91 10.53
C GLY A 265 -1.02 0.61 9.90
N PHE A 266 -2.31 0.57 9.59
CA PHE A 266 -2.99 -0.53 8.93
C PHE A 266 -3.52 -0.10 7.58
N ASP A 267 -3.50 -1.03 6.64
CA ASP A 267 -4.13 -0.92 5.33
C ASP A 267 -5.09 -2.11 5.14
N SER A 268 -6.18 -1.90 4.40
CA SER A 268 -7.11 -2.96 3.98
C SER A 268 -7.03 -3.10 2.47
N VAL A 269 -6.73 -4.31 1.98
CA VAL A 269 -6.41 -4.57 0.56
C VAL A 269 -7.23 -5.72 -0.01
N ASP A 270 -7.17 -5.89 -1.34
CA ASP A 270 -7.82 -6.89 -2.23
C ASP A 270 -8.62 -6.18 -3.34
N ASP A 271 -9.01 -6.91 -4.38
CA ASP A 271 -9.77 -6.41 -5.54
C ASP A 271 -11.08 -5.71 -5.13
N GLU A 272 -11.09 -4.38 -5.15
CA GLU A 272 -12.26 -3.56 -4.84
C GLU A 272 -13.40 -3.73 -5.85
N SER A 273 -13.15 -4.30 -7.03
CA SER A 273 -14.17 -4.49 -8.06
C SER A 273 -15.07 -5.70 -7.82
N LYS A 274 -14.70 -6.59 -6.88
CA LYS A 274 -15.53 -7.74 -6.51
C LYS A 274 -16.90 -7.27 -6.01
N PRO A 275 -17.99 -7.93 -6.43
CA PRO A 275 -19.33 -7.55 -6.01
C PRO A 275 -19.50 -7.79 -4.51
N GLU A 276 -20.17 -6.84 -3.84
CA GLU A 276 -20.57 -6.96 -2.45
C GLU A 276 -22.08 -7.17 -2.37
N HIS A 277 -22.50 -8.30 -1.80
CA HIS A 277 -23.93 -8.64 -1.71
C HIS A 277 -24.63 -8.04 -0.49
N HIS A 278 -23.85 -7.63 0.52
CA HIS A 278 -24.36 -7.12 1.80
C HIS A 278 -24.01 -5.64 1.97
N ILE A 279 -24.98 -4.82 2.39
CA ILE A 279 -24.73 -3.43 2.81
C ILE A 279 -24.61 -3.41 4.32
N PHE A 280 -23.47 -2.94 4.84
CA PHE A 280 -23.27 -2.82 6.28
C PHE A 280 -24.25 -1.80 6.90
N ASN A 281 -25.03 -2.26 7.86
CA ASN A 281 -26.08 -1.48 8.53
C ASN A 281 -26.28 -1.99 9.97
N LEU A 282 -27.30 -1.49 10.67
CA LEU A 282 -27.59 -1.87 12.06
C LEU A 282 -28.04 -3.33 12.22
N ASP A 283 -28.58 -3.94 11.16
CA ASP A 283 -29.05 -5.32 11.16
C ASP A 283 -27.94 -6.31 10.77
N SER A 284 -26.76 -5.81 10.40
CA SER A 284 -25.62 -6.64 10.05
C SER A 284 -25.14 -7.43 11.28
N PRO A 285 -24.83 -8.74 11.13
CA PRO A 285 -24.46 -9.57 12.26
C PRO A 285 -23.15 -9.09 12.89
N LEU A 286 -23.02 -9.24 14.21
CA LEU A 286 -21.76 -9.03 14.91
C LEU A 286 -20.69 -10.02 14.42
N PRO A 287 -19.38 -9.72 14.58
CA PRO A 287 -18.32 -10.54 14.00
C PRO A 287 -18.35 -12.01 14.44
N GLY A 288 -18.76 -12.28 15.68
CA GLY A 288 -18.88 -13.64 16.21
C GLY A 288 -20.03 -14.44 15.57
N ASN A 289 -21.02 -13.73 15.02
CA ASN A 289 -22.18 -14.31 14.35
C ASN A 289 -22.04 -14.30 12.82
N TRP A 290 -20.98 -13.69 12.26
CA TRP A 290 -20.69 -13.78 10.84
C TRP A 290 -20.02 -15.13 10.55
N VAL A 291 -20.85 -16.15 10.35
CA VAL A 291 -20.45 -17.55 10.10
C VAL A 291 -20.64 -18.00 8.66
N GLU A 292 -21.31 -17.18 7.85
CA GLU A 292 -21.58 -17.41 6.43
C GLU A 292 -20.29 -17.45 5.60
N GLU A 293 -20.33 -18.11 4.44
CA GLU A 293 -19.19 -18.20 3.52
C GLU A 293 -18.94 -16.89 2.74
N ASP A 294 -19.97 -16.03 2.64
CA ASP A 294 -19.85 -14.74 1.98
C ASP A 294 -18.86 -13.82 2.70
N ASN A 295 -18.04 -13.14 1.90
CA ASN A 295 -17.10 -12.15 2.42
C ASN A 295 -17.87 -10.94 3.02
N PRO A 296 -17.52 -10.47 4.23
CA PRO A 296 -18.08 -9.23 4.75
C PRO A 296 -17.80 -8.05 3.80
N PRO A 297 -18.71 -7.06 3.71
CA PRO A 297 -18.49 -5.93 2.81
C PRO A 297 -17.34 -5.05 3.31
N TYR A 298 -16.72 -4.28 2.41
CA TYR A 298 -15.60 -3.39 2.71
C TYR A 298 -15.82 -2.49 3.93
N SER A 299 -17.02 -1.92 4.04
CA SER A 299 -17.40 -1.04 5.16
C SER A 299 -17.40 -1.76 6.51
N TYR A 300 -17.70 -3.07 6.52
CA TYR A 300 -17.65 -3.92 7.71
C TYR A 300 -16.19 -4.13 8.16
N TYR A 301 -15.31 -4.51 7.23
CA TYR A 301 -13.87 -4.63 7.49
C TYR A 301 -13.30 -3.34 8.08
N LEU A 302 -13.51 -2.19 7.41
CA LEU A 302 -12.97 -0.92 7.88
C LEU A 302 -13.51 -0.52 9.25
N TYR A 303 -14.81 -0.72 9.51
CA TYR A 303 -15.39 -0.37 10.80
C TYR A 303 -14.77 -1.16 11.95
N TYR A 304 -14.68 -2.49 11.82
CA TYR A 304 -14.11 -3.32 12.90
C TYR A 304 -12.60 -3.17 13.02
N MET A 305 -11.88 -2.91 11.93
CA MET A 305 -10.46 -2.52 12.00
C MET A 305 -10.30 -1.19 12.76
N TYR A 306 -11.08 -0.17 12.39
CA TYR A 306 -11.07 1.14 13.05
C TYR A 306 -11.41 1.04 14.54
N ALA A 307 -12.47 0.30 14.89
CA ALA A 307 -12.94 0.17 16.27
C ALA A 307 -11.89 -0.49 17.16
N ASN A 308 -11.32 -1.63 16.73
CA ASN A 308 -10.27 -2.32 17.48
C ASN A 308 -9.00 -1.47 17.58
N MET A 309 -8.57 -0.87 16.47
CA MET A 309 -7.39 0.01 16.44
C MET A 309 -7.56 1.21 17.37
N THR A 310 -8.76 1.80 17.43
CA THR A 310 -9.05 2.95 18.31
C THR A 310 -8.88 2.59 19.78
N VAL A 311 -9.45 1.47 20.21
CA VAL A 311 -9.32 0.98 21.60
C VAL A 311 -7.86 0.64 21.91
N LEU A 312 -7.18 -0.06 21.00
CA LEU A 312 -5.76 -0.39 21.13
C LEU A 312 -4.90 0.88 21.25
N ASN A 313 -5.15 1.89 20.41
CA ASN A 313 -4.43 3.15 20.43
C ASN A 313 -4.63 3.93 21.73
N HIS A 314 -5.82 3.90 22.32
CA HIS A 314 -6.04 4.50 23.65
C HIS A 314 -5.16 3.84 24.71
N LEU A 315 -5.05 2.51 24.68
CA LEU A 315 -4.18 1.76 25.59
C LEU A 315 -2.69 2.07 25.33
N ARG A 316 -2.26 2.01 24.07
CA ARG A 316 -0.87 2.31 23.66
C ARG A 316 -0.46 3.73 24.04
N ARG A 317 -1.31 4.72 23.80
CA ARG A 317 -1.10 6.12 24.20
C ARG A 317 -0.97 6.28 25.71
N LYS A 318 -1.83 5.62 26.50
CA LYS A 318 -1.74 5.64 27.97
C LYS A 318 -0.41 5.07 28.48
N ARG A 319 0.20 4.16 27.72
CA ARG A 319 1.51 3.57 27.99
C ARG A 319 2.70 4.33 27.38
N GLY A 320 2.46 5.38 26.60
CA GLY A 320 3.50 6.12 25.89
C GLY A 320 4.10 5.38 24.68
N PHE A 321 3.39 4.39 24.13
CA PHE A 321 3.83 3.66 22.93
C PHE A 321 3.31 4.30 21.64
N HIS A 322 4.00 4.01 20.53
CA HIS A 322 3.60 4.44 19.19
C HIS A 322 2.17 4.00 18.86
N THR A 323 1.36 4.84 18.22
CA THR A 323 -0.04 4.53 17.85
C THR A 323 -0.18 4.35 16.35
N PHE A 324 -1.21 3.63 15.93
CA PHE A 324 -1.44 3.28 14.53
C PHE A 324 -2.48 4.18 13.87
N VAL A 325 -2.38 4.37 12.56
CA VAL A 325 -3.41 5.01 11.74
C VAL A 325 -4.01 4.04 10.73
N LEU A 326 -5.23 4.29 10.27
CA LEU A 326 -5.88 3.49 9.23
C LEU A 326 -5.74 4.21 7.88
N ARG A 327 -5.12 3.53 6.91
CA ARG A 327 -4.76 4.06 5.58
C ARG A 327 -5.11 3.03 4.49
N PRO A 328 -6.40 2.80 4.20
CA PRO A 328 -6.82 1.70 3.36
C PRO A 328 -6.67 2.01 1.86
N HIS A 329 -6.52 0.96 1.05
CA HIS A 329 -6.92 1.02 -0.35
C HIS A 329 -8.40 1.35 -0.42
N CYS A 330 -8.73 2.44 -1.13
CA CYS A 330 -10.07 2.96 -1.16
C CYS A 330 -10.41 3.70 -2.46
N GLY A 331 -11.41 3.19 -3.17
CA GLY A 331 -11.98 3.84 -4.34
C GLY A 331 -11.05 3.82 -5.55
N GLU A 332 -10.22 2.79 -5.67
CA GLU A 332 -9.57 2.47 -6.94
C GLU A 332 -10.60 1.93 -7.93
N ALA A 333 -11.42 0.99 -7.45
CA ALA A 333 -12.53 0.38 -8.14
C ALA A 333 -13.73 0.25 -7.19
N GLY A 334 -14.71 -0.59 -7.54
CA GLY A 334 -15.83 -0.87 -6.66
C GLY A 334 -16.89 0.24 -6.52
N PRO A 335 -17.78 0.10 -5.54
CA PRO A 335 -18.86 1.04 -5.26
C PRO A 335 -18.41 2.27 -4.45
N ILE A 336 -19.12 3.39 -4.64
CA ILE A 336 -18.80 4.69 -4.01
C ILE A 336 -18.83 4.66 -2.48
N HIS A 337 -19.56 3.74 -1.84
CA HIS A 337 -19.61 3.67 -0.37
C HIS A 337 -18.27 3.25 0.27
N HIS A 338 -17.34 2.68 -0.50
CA HIS A 338 -15.96 2.49 -0.04
C HIS A 338 -15.34 3.82 0.37
N LEU A 339 -15.42 4.83 -0.50
CA LEU A 339 -14.92 6.19 -0.24
C LEU A 339 -15.63 6.90 0.91
N VAL A 340 -16.92 6.58 1.13
CA VAL A 340 -17.65 7.06 2.31
C VAL A 340 -17.09 6.46 3.58
N SER A 341 -16.80 5.16 3.56
CA SER A 341 -16.22 4.45 4.70
C SER A 341 -14.82 4.99 4.99
N GLY A 342 -13.97 5.11 3.95
CA GLY A 342 -12.64 5.70 4.06
C GLY A 342 -12.66 7.13 4.62
N PHE A 343 -13.59 7.98 4.16
CA PHE A 343 -13.75 9.34 4.68
C PHE A 343 -14.09 9.38 6.17
N MET A 344 -14.86 8.41 6.66
CA MET A 344 -15.33 8.40 8.05
C MET A 344 -14.29 7.90 9.05
N VAL A 345 -13.43 6.97 8.66
CA VAL A 345 -12.60 6.21 9.62
C VAL A 345 -11.09 6.24 9.35
N SER A 346 -10.66 6.74 8.19
CA SER A 346 -9.26 6.71 7.77
C SER A 346 -8.56 8.05 7.95
N GLU A 347 -7.25 8.01 8.17
CA GLU A 347 -6.39 9.20 8.21
C GLU A 347 -6.10 9.70 6.78
N ASN A 348 -5.84 8.77 5.87
CA ASN A 348 -5.68 9.00 4.44
C ASN A 348 -6.07 7.72 3.68
N ILE A 349 -6.11 7.78 2.35
CA ILE A 349 -6.49 6.64 1.49
C ILE A 349 -5.47 6.42 0.37
N SER A 350 -5.36 5.17 -0.10
CA SER A 350 -4.69 4.83 -1.35
C SER A 350 -5.69 4.83 -2.53
N HIS A 351 -5.23 5.33 -3.69
CA HIS A 351 -5.91 5.49 -4.99
C HIS A 351 -6.94 6.63 -5.12
N GLY A 352 -8.14 6.54 -4.52
CA GLY A 352 -9.15 7.59 -4.61
C GLY A 352 -9.66 7.94 -6.03
N LEU A 353 -9.48 7.05 -7.02
CA LEU A 353 -9.86 7.29 -8.41
C LEU A 353 -11.34 7.65 -8.58
N LEU A 354 -12.22 6.98 -7.84
CA LEU A 354 -13.67 7.14 -7.97
C LEU A 354 -14.22 8.44 -7.39
N LEU A 355 -13.42 9.22 -6.64
CA LEU A 355 -13.84 10.56 -6.17
C LEU A 355 -14.20 11.48 -7.35
N ARG A 356 -13.61 11.27 -8.54
CA ARG A 356 -13.98 11.97 -9.79
C ARG A 356 -15.45 11.82 -10.18
N LYS A 357 -16.13 10.77 -9.69
CA LYS A 357 -17.55 10.49 -9.96
C LYS A 357 -18.47 10.98 -8.83
N ALA A 358 -17.93 11.44 -7.71
CA ALA A 358 -18.67 11.82 -6.52
C ALA A 358 -18.29 13.26 -6.06
N PRO A 359 -18.85 14.31 -6.70
CA PRO A 359 -18.51 15.71 -6.37
C PRO A 359 -18.67 16.07 -4.90
N VAL A 360 -19.68 15.51 -4.23
CA VAL A 360 -19.93 15.75 -2.80
C VAL A 360 -18.77 15.22 -1.96
N LEU A 361 -18.36 13.96 -2.18
CA LEU A 361 -17.23 13.37 -1.48
C LEU A 361 -15.93 14.08 -1.81
N GLN A 362 -15.65 14.33 -3.09
CA GLN A 362 -14.42 15.04 -3.47
C GLN A 362 -14.31 16.40 -2.79
N TYR A 363 -15.43 17.13 -2.67
CA TYR A 363 -15.44 18.40 -1.95
C TYR A 363 -15.25 18.23 -0.43
N LEU A 364 -15.77 17.15 0.16
CA LEU A 364 -15.49 16.82 1.57
C LEU A 364 -14.02 16.47 1.80
N TYR A 365 -13.38 15.70 0.92
CA TYR A 365 -11.94 15.42 1.00
C TYR A 365 -11.11 16.70 0.88
N TYR A 366 -11.52 17.63 0.01
CA TYR A 366 -10.94 18.97 -0.05
C TYR A 366 -11.10 19.74 1.27
N LEU A 367 -12.32 19.80 1.84
CA LEU A 367 -12.56 20.57 3.06
C LEU A 367 -11.86 19.97 4.28
N ALA A 368 -11.87 18.65 4.41
CA ALA A 368 -11.25 17.93 5.51
C ALA A 368 -9.73 17.74 5.33
N GLN A 369 -9.20 18.04 4.13
CA GLN A 369 -7.80 17.83 3.77
C GLN A 369 -7.32 16.39 4.04
N ILE A 370 -8.18 15.40 3.74
CA ILE A 370 -7.82 13.98 3.85
C ILE A 370 -6.86 13.62 2.71
N GLY A 371 -5.73 13.02 3.06
CA GLY A 371 -4.68 12.65 2.11
C GLY A 371 -5.12 11.55 1.14
N ILE A 372 -4.64 11.62 -0.11
CA ILE A 372 -4.89 10.62 -1.15
C ILE A 372 -3.55 10.25 -1.81
N ALA A 373 -3.05 9.05 -1.56
CA ALA A 373 -1.85 8.52 -2.17
C ALA A 373 -2.22 7.86 -3.50
N MET A 374 -1.73 8.40 -4.62
CA MET A 374 -2.14 7.98 -5.95
C MET A 374 -0.96 7.38 -6.71
N SER A 375 -1.19 6.25 -7.40
CA SER A 375 -0.18 5.54 -8.18
C SER A 375 -0.57 5.48 -9.68
N PRO A 376 -0.33 6.57 -10.44
CA PRO A 376 -0.81 6.70 -11.82
C PRO A 376 -0.35 5.60 -12.78
N LEU A 377 0.88 5.09 -12.69
CA LEU A 377 1.37 4.01 -13.57
C LEU A 377 0.68 2.67 -13.28
N SER A 378 0.46 2.36 -12.00
CA SER A 378 -0.36 1.21 -11.59
C SER A 378 -1.78 1.35 -12.13
N ASN A 379 -2.43 2.48 -11.85
CA ASN A 379 -3.79 2.74 -12.31
C ASN A 379 -3.92 2.66 -13.83
N ASN A 380 -2.91 3.12 -14.58
CA ASN A 380 -2.84 3.01 -16.04
C ASN A 380 -2.84 1.57 -16.55
N SER A 381 -2.19 0.68 -15.81
CA SER A 381 -2.04 -0.72 -16.17
C SER A 381 -3.26 -1.58 -15.81
N LEU A 382 -4.05 -1.14 -14.81
CA LEU A 382 -5.14 -1.93 -14.24
C LEU A 382 -6.54 -1.39 -14.51
N PHE A 383 -6.77 -0.07 -14.45
CA PHE A 383 -8.15 0.45 -14.37
C PHE A 383 -8.46 1.65 -15.27
N LEU A 384 -7.47 2.51 -15.53
CA LEU A 384 -7.74 3.84 -16.10
C LEU A 384 -6.53 4.39 -16.83
N SER A 385 -6.66 4.67 -18.13
CA SER A 385 -5.56 5.24 -18.92
C SER A 385 -4.94 6.49 -18.27
N TYR A 386 -3.62 6.64 -18.41
CA TYR A 386 -2.83 7.64 -17.68
C TYR A 386 -3.35 9.07 -17.84
N HIS A 387 -3.70 9.47 -19.07
CA HIS A 387 -4.28 10.80 -19.36
C HIS A 387 -5.64 11.06 -18.71
N ARG A 388 -6.35 10.01 -18.31
CA ARG A 388 -7.65 10.12 -17.63
C ARG A 388 -7.52 10.08 -16.12
N ASN A 389 -6.32 9.84 -15.57
CA ASN A 389 -6.10 9.83 -14.13
C ASN A 389 -6.45 11.22 -13.55
N PRO A 390 -7.22 11.29 -12.44
CA PRO A 390 -7.71 12.56 -11.93
C PRO A 390 -6.70 13.32 -11.04
N LEU A 391 -5.47 12.83 -10.85
CA LEU A 391 -4.46 13.49 -10.00
C LEU A 391 -4.25 14.98 -10.35
N PRO A 392 -4.06 15.40 -11.62
CA PRO A 392 -3.88 16.83 -11.93
C PRO A 392 -5.10 17.68 -11.57
N GLU A 393 -6.30 17.10 -11.74
CA GLU A 393 -7.56 17.75 -11.38
C GLU A 393 -7.69 17.86 -9.85
N TYR A 394 -7.26 16.86 -9.10
CA TYR A 394 -7.28 16.90 -7.63
C TYR A 394 -6.27 17.91 -7.09
N LEU A 395 -5.05 17.92 -7.63
CA LEU A 395 -4.00 18.87 -7.28
C LEU A 395 -4.45 20.31 -7.55
N SER A 396 -4.96 20.60 -8.75
CA SER A 396 -5.46 21.95 -9.10
C SER A 396 -6.69 22.39 -8.28
N ARG A 397 -7.40 21.46 -7.64
CA ARG A 397 -8.48 21.76 -6.70
C ARG A 397 -8.01 21.94 -5.27
N GLY A 398 -6.72 21.74 -4.99
CA GLY A 398 -6.13 21.83 -3.66
C GLY A 398 -6.50 20.66 -2.75
N LEU A 399 -6.78 19.48 -3.30
CA LEU A 399 -6.84 18.26 -2.50
C LEU A 399 -5.42 17.86 -2.10
N MET A 400 -5.29 17.27 -0.91
CA MET A 400 -4.01 16.76 -0.41
C MET A 400 -3.68 15.44 -1.12
N VAL A 401 -3.01 15.53 -2.26
CA VAL A 401 -2.59 14.37 -3.05
C VAL A 401 -1.08 14.18 -3.03
N SER A 402 -0.63 12.93 -3.06
CA SER A 402 0.76 12.53 -3.27
C SER A 402 0.89 11.52 -4.41
N LEU A 403 2.07 11.47 -5.03
CA LEU A 403 2.45 10.40 -5.94
C LEU A 403 3.06 9.23 -5.16
N SER A 404 2.76 8.01 -5.58
CA SER A 404 3.23 6.76 -5.00
C SER A 404 3.41 5.68 -6.07
N THR A 405 4.05 4.55 -5.74
CA THR A 405 4.50 3.59 -6.75
C THR A 405 3.69 2.29 -6.82
N ASP A 406 2.96 1.95 -5.77
CA ASP A 406 2.20 0.70 -5.64
C ASP A 406 3.10 -0.55 -5.67
N ASP A 407 3.34 -1.08 -6.87
CA ASP A 407 4.15 -2.26 -7.13
C ASP A 407 5.25 -1.96 -8.16
N PRO A 408 6.41 -1.42 -7.74
CA PRO A 408 7.56 -1.21 -8.62
C PRO A 408 7.97 -2.41 -9.48
N LEU A 409 7.85 -3.63 -8.94
CA LEU A 409 8.17 -4.86 -9.64
C LEU A 409 7.30 -5.07 -10.90
N GLN A 410 6.04 -4.65 -10.85
CA GLN A 410 5.05 -4.83 -11.89
C GLN A 410 4.97 -3.63 -12.86
N PHE A 411 5.24 -2.41 -12.37
CA PHE A 411 4.89 -1.19 -13.11
C PHE A 411 6.06 -0.29 -13.50
N HIS A 412 7.27 -0.53 -12.98
CA HIS A 412 8.39 0.40 -13.13
C HIS A 412 9.62 -0.26 -13.76
N PHE A 413 10.36 0.53 -14.54
CA PHE A 413 11.57 0.06 -15.23
C PHE A 413 12.87 0.56 -14.59
N THR A 414 12.81 1.68 -13.86
CA THR A 414 14.01 2.36 -13.36
C THR A 414 14.43 1.85 -11.98
N LYS A 415 15.67 2.21 -11.56
CA LYS A 415 16.18 1.90 -10.20
C LYS A 415 15.48 2.74 -9.11
N GLU A 416 14.88 3.87 -9.49
CA GLU A 416 14.23 4.82 -8.57
C GLU A 416 12.75 4.96 -8.94
N PRO A 417 11.88 4.00 -8.54
CA PRO A 417 10.50 3.92 -9.02
C PRO A 417 9.69 5.20 -8.75
N LEU A 418 9.84 5.78 -7.55
CA LEU A 418 9.15 7.02 -7.20
C LEU A 418 9.58 8.17 -8.13
N MET A 419 10.88 8.25 -8.46
CA MET A 419 11.37 9.29 -9.36
C MET A 419 10.87 9.11 -10.80
N GLU A 420 10.65 7.87 -11.23
CA GLU A 420 9.99 7.56 -12.50
C GLU A 420 8.53 8.04 -12.52
N GLU A 421 7.75 7.83 -11.45
CA GLU A 421 6.40 8.39 -11.32
C GLU A 421 6.39 9.92 -11.46
N TYR A 422 7.23 10.63 -10.69
CA TYR A 422 7.33 12.08 -10.79
C TYR A 422 7.79 12.53 -12.20
N SER A 423 8.74 11.83 -12.81
CA SER A 423 9.26 12.18 -14.13
C SER A 423 8.19 12.05 -15.21
N ILE A 424 7.43 10.95 -15.22
CA ILE A 424 6.37 10.72 -16.19
C ILE A 424 5.21 11.70 -15.96
N ALA A 425 4.78 11.87 -14.71
CA ALA A 425 3.72 12.82 -14.35
C ALA A 425 4.04 14.24 -14.83
N THR A 426 5.30 14.67 -14.63
CA THR A 426 5.78 15.99 -15.05
C THR A 426 5.73 16.15 -16.57
N GLN A 427 6.20 15.15 -17.32
CA GLN A 427 6.23 15.26 -18.79
C GLN A 427 4.85 15.18 -19.42
N VAL A 428 3.96 14.35 -18.87
CA VAL A 428 2.62 14.12 -19.41
C VAL A 428 1.65 15.23 -19.01
N TRP A 429 1.66 15.66 -17.75
CA TRP A 429 0.73 16.67 -17.23
C TRP A 429 1.31 18.08 -17.18
N LYS A 430 2.56 18.27 -17.63
CA LYS A 430 3.24 19.57 -17.68
C LYS A 430 3.34 20.25 -16.30
N LEU A 431 3.62 19.45 -15.28
CA LEU A 431 3.80 19.95 -13.92
C LEU A 431 5.06 20.83 -13.85
N SER A 432 4.96 21.95 -13.15
CA SER A 432 6.10 22.80 -12.84
C SER A 432 6.96 22.20 -11.72
N SER A 433 8.14 22.76 -11.50
CA SER A 433 8.94 22.42 -10.31
C SER A 433 8.18 22.74 -9.01
N CYS A 434 7.27 23.72 -9.01
CA CYS A 434 6.45 24.05 -7.85
C CYS A 434 5.45 22.94 -7.54
N ASP A 435 4.72 22.50 -8.55
CA ASP A 435 3.74 21.42 -8.41
C ASP A 435 4.41 20.13 -7.92
N MET A 436 5.57 19.80 -8.51
CA MET A 436 6.38 18.66 -8.08
C MET A 436 6.83 18.75 -6.61
N CYS A 437 7.22 19.95 -6.14
CA CYS A 437 7.62 20.17 -4.76
C CYS A 437 6.42 20.17 -3.81
N GLU A 438 5.25 20.62 -4.25
CA GLU A 438 4.01 20.56 -3.48
C GLU A 438 3.53 19.12 -3.29
N LEU A 439 3.54 18.30 -4.34
CA LEU A 439 3.26 16.86 -4.26
C LEU A 439 4.22 16.15 -3.31
N ALA A 440 5.52 16.47 -3.38
CA ALA A 440 6.52 15.93 -2.48
C ALA A 440 6.28 16.37 -1.03
N ARG A 441 5.95 17.64 -0.79
CA ARG A 441 5.59 18.15 0.54
C ARG A 441 4.37 17.43 1.09
N ASN A 442 3.32 17.25 0.28
CA ASN A 442 2.11 16.53 0.69
C ASN A 442 2.42 15.09 1.07
N SER A 443 3.33 14.42 0.35
CA SER A 443 3.77 13.07 0.69
C SER A 443 4.39 12.98 2.10
N VAL A 444 5.18 13.99 2.51
CA VAL A 444 5.75 14.05 3.86
C VAL A 444 4.67 14.31 4.90
N LEU A 445 3.73 15.22 4.62
CA LEU A 445 2.63 15.53 5.54
C LEU A 445 1.69 14.34 5.75
N MET A 446 1.52 13.51 4.73
CA MET A 446 0.70 12.30 4.79
C MET A 446 1.41 11.12 5.46
N SER A 447 2.74 11.18 5.61
CA SER A 447 3.53 10.08 6.14
C SER A 447 3.43 9.92 7.65
N GLY A 448 3.81 8.75 8.18
CA GLY A 448 3.85 8.42 9.60
C GLY A 448 5.19 8.67 10.28
N PHE A 449 6.17 9.24 9.56
CA PHE A 449 7.47 9.59 10.14
C PHE A 449 7.32 10.60 11.29
N SER A 450 8.13 10.43 12.34
CA SER A 450 8.08 11.28 13.53
C SER A 450 8.46 12.73 13.23
N HIS A 451 7.81 13.67 13.92
CA HIS A 451 8.16 15.10 13.86
C HIS A 451 9.57 15.41 14.39
N LYS A 452 10.12 14.55 15.25
CA LYS A 452 11.51 14.63 15.70
C LYS A 452 12.36 13.83 14.72
N VAL A 453 13.33 14.51 14.10
CA VAL A 453 14.35 13.95 13.21
C VAL A 453 15.55 13.52 14.04
#